data_AF-A0A931X1G1-F1
#
_entry.id   AF-A0A931X1G1-F1
#
_cell.length_a   1.000
_cell.length_b   1.000
_cell.length_c   1.000
_cell.angle_alpha   90.00
_cell.angle_beta   90.00
_cell.angle_gamma   90.00
#
_symmetry.space_group_name_H-M   'P 1'
#
loop_
_entity.id
_entity.type
_entity.pdbx_description
1 polymer ?
#
loop_
_entity_poly.entity_id
_entity_poly.type
_entity_poly.pdbx_seq_one_letter_code
_entity_poly.pdbx_strand_id
1 'polypeptide(L)'
;MRVDAKRTESIGGKLVSALRGVLPGAFVQPSRQDLVALYKLRYRIALDEGKFDSAMIFLDKLLEVEPANVEARLLKGELYHRHIRDYGRAVDTYSRLIRMAGERDREYSNRARASLTELMELLS
;
A
#
# COMPACT_ATOMS: atom_id res chain seq x y z
N MET A 1 50.19 -1.52 9.74
CA MET A 1 50.15 -1.95 8.33
C MET A 1 48.70 -1.90 7.88
N ARG A 2 48.35 -0.98 6.98
CA ARG A 2 46.97 -0.73 6.54
C ARG A 2 46.55 -1.77 5.50
N VAL A 3 45.40 -2.38 5.78
CA VAL A 3 44.30 -2.79 4.90
C VAL A 3 44.66 -3.51 3.60
N ASP A 4 44.22 -4.76 3.45
CA ASP A 4 43.68 -5.26 2.18
C ASP A 4 42.67 -6.38 2.45
N ALA A 5 41.48 -5.97 2.89
CA ALA A 5 40.29 -6.80 2.78
C ALA A 5 39.94 -6.88 1.29
N LYS A 6 40.43 -7.93 0.62
CA LYS A 6 40.07 -8.28 -0.75
C LYS A 6 38.54 -8.44 -0.79
N ARG A 7 37.82 -7.38 -1.14
CA ARG A 7 36.39 -7.42 -1.46
C ARG A 7 36.24 -8.47 -2.54
N THR A 8 35.71 -9.63 -2.18
CA THR A 8 35.19 -10.58 -3.14
C THR A 8 34.06 -9.89 -3.88
N GLU A 9 34.37 -9.30 -5.04
CA GLU A 9 33.36 -8.84 -5.98
C GLU A 9 32.53 -10.07 -6.37
N SER A 10 31.35 -10.18 -5.78
CA SER A 10 30.36 -11.18 -6.15
C SER A 10 30.11 -11.10 -7.66
N ILE A 11 29.99 -12.26 -8.30
CA ILE A 11 29.61 -12.40 -9.72
C ILE A 11 28.34 -11.57 -10.00
N GLY A 12 27.43 -11.46 -9.04
CA GLY A 12 26.24 -10.61 -9.13
C GLY A 12 26.56 -9.13 -9.27
N GLY A 13 27.62 -8.62 -8.62
CA GLY A 13 28.05 -7.22 -8.74
C GLY A 13 28.59 -6.88 -10.13
N LYS A 14 29.39 -7.78 -10.72
CA LYS A 14 29.92 -7.63 -12.09
C LYS A 14 28.84 -7.75 -13.16
N LEU A 15 27.88 -8.65 -12.94
CA LEU A 15 26.74 -8.80 -13.84
C LEU A 15 25.84 -7.57 -13.80
N VAL A 16 25.52 -7.05 -12.62
CA VAL A 16 24.72 -5.82 -12.47
C VAL A 16 25.41 -4.61 -13.09
N SER A 17 26.73 -4.47 -12.95
CA SER A 17 27.46 -3.36 -13.56
C SER A 17 27.51 -3.46 -15.10
N ALA A 18 27.73 -4.66 -15.64
CA ALA A 18 27.70 -4.90 -17.09
C ALA A 18 26.31 -4.65 -17.67
N LEU A 19 25.26 -5.17 -17.03
CA LEU A 19 23.88 -5.00 -17.50
C LEU A 19 23.40 -3.54 -17.43
N ARG A 20 23.90 -2.75 -16.47
CA ARG A 20 23.61 -1.31 -16.39
C ARG A 20 24.16 -0.53 -17.60
N GLY A 21 25.31 -0.93 -18.15
CA GLY A 21 25.92 -0.29 -19.32
C GLY A 21 25.24 -0.66 -20.64
N VAL A 22 24.76 -1.90 -20.76
CA VAL A 22 24.12 -2.41 -21.99
C VAL A 22 22.63 -2.08 -22.06
N LEU A 23 21.95 -2.01 -20.91
CA LEU A 23 20.52 -1.71 -20.82
C LEU A 23 20.28 -0.59 -19.78
N PRO A 24 20.58 0.67 -20.11
CA PRO A 24 20.28 1.80 -19.25
C PRO A 24 18.76 1.91 -19.09
N GLY A 25 18.25 1.42 -17.95
CA GLY A 25 16.81 1.29 -17.69
C GLY A 25 16.42 -0.02 -17.00
N ALA A 26 17.17 -1.10 -17.25
CA ALA A 26 16.87 -2.44 -16.72
C ALA A 26 16.99 -2.54 -15.17
N PHE A 27 17.59 -1.54 -14.52
CA PHE A 27 17.83 -1.49 -13.08
C PHE A 27 17.44 -0.14 -12.47
N VAL A 28 16.44 0.53 -13.03
CA VAL A 28 15.85 1.68 -12.35
C VAL A 28 15.08 1.13 -11.16
N GLN A 29 15.61 1.39 -9.96
CA GLN A 29 14.86 1.13 -8.74
C GLN A 29 13.59 1.99 -8.79
N PRO A 30 12.39 1.40 -8.66
CA PRO A 30 11.16 2.17 -8.68
C PRO A 30 11.19 3.20 -7.55
N SER A 31 10.82 4.43 -7.88
CA SER A 31 10.70 5.47 -6.87
C SER A 31 9.58 5.11 -5.90
N ARG A 32 9.54 5.77 -4.73
CA ARG A 32 8.43 5.66 -3.79
C ARG A 32 7.07 5.91 -4.48
N GLN A 33 7.00 6.89 -5.38
CA GLN A 33 5.79 7.23 -6.11
C GLN A 33 5.40 6.13 -7.11
N ASP A 34 6.37 5.50 -7.77
CA ASP A 34 6.11 4.37 -8.67
C ASP A 34 5.56 3.18 -7.90
N LEU A 35 6.11 2.89 -6.72
CA LEU A 35 5.61 1.82 -5.85
C LEU A 35 4.18 2.09 -5.38
N VAL A 36 3.88 3.33 -4.98
CA VAL A 36 2.52 3.76 -4.61
C VAL A 36 1.55 3.53 -5.76
N ALA A 37 1.87 4.03 -6.96
CA ALA A 37 1.03 3.88 -8.13
C ALA A 37 0.84 2.41 -8.51
N LEU A 38 1.91 1.61 -8.45
CA LEU A 38 1.89 0.18 -8.74
C LEU A 38 0.98 -0.58 -7.77
N TYR A 39 1.13 -0.38 -6.47
CA TYR A 39 0.32 -1.08 -5.46
C TYR A 39 -1.14 -0.65 -5.53
N LYS A 40 -1.43 0.63 -5.77
CA LYS A 40 -2.80 1.11 -6.00
C LYS A 40 -3.43 0.46 -7.23
N LEU A 41 -2.69 0.35 -8.35
CA LEU A 41 -3.17 -0.31 -9.55
C LEU A 41 -3.43 -1.80 -9.32
N ARG A 42 -2.50 -2.50 -8.67
CA ARG A 42 -2.66 -3.94 -8.37
C ARG A 42 -3.79 -4.22 -7.39
N TYR A 43 -4.00 -3.35 -6.41
CA TYR A 43 -5.19 -3.39 -5.55
C TYR A 43 -6.47 -3.34 -6.39
N ARG A 44 -6.58 -2.34 -7.28
CA ARG A 44 -7.79 -2.18 -8.12
C ARG A 44 -8.06 -3.40 -8.99
N ILE A 45 -7.03 -3.90 -9.67
CA ILE A 45 -7.14 -5.12 -10.50
C ILE A 45 -7.58 -6.31 -9.64
N ALA A 46 -6.95 -6.53 -8.48
CA ALA A 46 -7.31 -7.63 -7.60
C ALA A 46 -8.75 -7.50 -7.06
N LEU A 47 -9.20 -6.27 -6.78
CA LEU A 47 -10.56 -6.00 -6.35
C LEU A 47 -11.58 -6.32 -7.47
N ASP A 48 -11.31 -5.84 -8.69
CA ASP A 48 -12.15 -6.08 -9.88
C ASP A 48 -12.24 -7.59 -10.19
N GLU A 49 -11.18 -8.35 -9.91
CA GLU A 49 -11.13 -9.81 -10.04
C GLU A 49 -11.76 -10.56 -8.83
N GLY A 50 -12.24 -9.86 -7.80
CA GLY A 50 -12.79 -10.47 -6.59
C GLY A 50 -11.76 -11.16 -5.69
N LYS A 51 -10.46 -10.94 -5.91
CA LYS A 51 -9.35 -11.54 -5.15
C LYS A 51 -9.04 -10.70 -3.92
N PHE A 52 -9.93 -10.73 -2.93
CA PHE A 52 -9.84 -9.85 -1.76
C PHE A 52 -8.58 -10.02 -0.91
N ASP A 53 -8.06 -11.25 -0.78
CA ASP A 53 -6.78 -11.48 -0.09
C ASP A 53 -5.63 -10.78 -0.79
N SER A 54 -5.58 -10.85 -2.13
CA SER A 54 -4.57 -10.14 -2.92
C SER A 54 -4.74 -8.63 -2.84
N ALA A 55 -5.99 -8.15 -2.88
CA ALA A 55 -6.30 -6.73 -2.72
C ALA A 55 -5.78 -6.22 -1.36
N MET A 56 -5.98 -6.98 -0.29
CA MET A 56 -5.49 -6.65 1.05
C MET A 56 -3.96 -6.56 1.08
N ILE A 57 -3.26 -7.53 0.49
CA ILE A 57 -1.79 -7.53 0.42
C ILE A 57 -1.27 -6.25 -0.26
N PHE A 58 -1.92 -5.79 -1.33
CA PHE A 58 -1.47 -4.58 -2.01
C PHE A 58 -1.78 -3.30 -1.25
N LEU A 59 -2.88 -3.25 -0.49
CA LEU A 59 -3.13 -2.15 0.44
C LEU A 59 -2.12 -2.13 1.59
N ASP A 60 -1.74 -3.29 2.12
CA ASP A 60 -0.72 -3.38 3.17
C ASP A 60 0.64 -2.89 2.67
N LYS A 61 1.07 -3.33 1.48
CA LYS A 61 2.28 -2.82 0.83
C LYS A 61 2.23 -1.31 0.57
N LEU A 62 1.07 -0.78 0.19
CA LEU A 62 0.88 0.65 0.00
C LEU A 62 1.05 1.41 1.33
N LEU A 63 0.53 0.87 2.43
CA LEU A 63 0.69 1.43 3.77
C LEU A 63 2.10 1.23 4.36
N GLU A 64 2.85 0.22 3.94
CA GLU A 64 4.28 0.08 4.27
C GLU A 64 5.11 1.18 3.62
N VAL A 65 4.85 1.48 2.34
CA VAL A 65 5.56 2.55 1.61
C VAL A 65 5.10 3.93 2.08
N GLU A 66 3.81 4.10 2.35
CA GLU A 66 3.22 5.34 2.83
C GLU A 66 2.36 5.12 4.08
N PRO A 67 2.99 5.08 5.26
CA PRO A 67 2.26 4.86 6.51
C PRO A 67 1.24 5.95 6.83
N ALA A 68 1.29 7.13 6.21
CA ALA A 68 0.31 8.20 6.42
C ALA A 68 -0.76 8.27 5.31
N ASN A 69 -0.79 7.34 4.36
CA ASN A 69 -1.73 7.39 3.25
C ASN A 69 -3.17 7.13 3.73
N VAL A 70 -3.97 8.20 3.76
CA VAL A 70 -5.36 8.16 4.26
C VAL A 70 -6.29 7.46 3.27
N GLU A 71 -6.05 7.64 1.98
CA GLU A 71 -6.79 6.95 0.93
C GLU A 71 -6.65 5.43 1.06
N ALA A 72 -5.42 4.92 1.23
CA ALA A 72 -5.16 3.49 1.40
C ALA A 72 -5.87 2.91 2.63
N ARG A 73 -5.94 3.66 3.74
CA ARG A 73 -6.72 3.27 4.92
C ARG A 73 -8.22 3.24 4.65
N LEU A 74 -8.74 4.23 3.91
CA LEU A 74 -10.15 4.25 3.55
C LEU A 74 -10.51 3.03 2.71
N LEU A 75 -9.70 2.75 1.67
CA LEU A 75 -9.87 1.59 0.80
C LEU A 75 -9.79 0.27 1.58
N LYS A 76 -8.91 0.18 2.59
CA LYS A 76 -8.84 -0.99 3.48
C LYS A 76 -10.11 -1.18 4.31
N GLY A 77 -10.67 -0.09 4.83
CA GLY A 77 -11.98 -0.11 5.50
C GLY A 77 -13.11 -0.54 4.56
N GLU A 78 -13.13 -0.02 3.33
CA GLU A 78 -14.11 -0.38 2.30
C GLU A 78 -13.99 -1.84 1.87
N LEU A 79 -12.77 -2.37 1.76
CA LEU A 79 -12.53 -3.78 1.48
C LEU A 79 -13.07 -4.69 2.59
N TYR A 80 -12.84 -4.33 3.86
CA TYR A 80 -13.44 -5.05 4.99
C TYR A 80 -14.96 -4.96 5.00
N HIS A 81 -15.52 -3.78 4.75
CA HIS A 81 -16.94 -3.51 4.80
C HIS A 81 -17.70 -4.21 3.65
N ARG A 82 -17.39 -3.85 2.41
CA ARG A 82 -18.24 -4.18 1.25
C ARG A 82 -17.95 -5.56 0.66
N HIS A 83 -16.73 -6.07 0.82
CA HIS A 83 -16.28 -7.28 0.13
C HIS A 83 -16.04 -8.44 1.08
N ILE A 84 -15.24 -8.24 2.13
CA ILE A 84 -14.91 -9.28 3.11
C ILE A 84 -16.05 -9.46 4.13
N ARG A 85 -16.84 -8.40 4.37
CA ARG A 85 -17.89 -8.32 5.40
C ARG A 85 -17.39 -8.56 6.81
N ASP A 86 -16.13 -8.19 7.07
CA ASP A 86 -15.59 -8.13 8.42
C ASP A 86 -15.87 -6.75 9.00
N TYR A 87 -17.08 -6.59 9.52
CA TYR A 87 -17.56 -5.32 10.02
C TYR A 87 -16.77 -4.81 11.24
N GLY A 88 -16.28 -5.72 12.09
CA GLY A 88 -15.45 -5.36 13.24
C GLY A 88 -14.16 -4.67 12.80
N ARG A 89 -13.45 -5.25 11.83
CA ARG A 89 -12.23 -4.62 11.28
C ARG A 89 -12.53 -3.39 10.43
N ALA A 90 -13.67 -3.34 9.75
CA ALA A 90 -14.09 -2.13 9.04
C ALA A 90 -14.31 -0.94 10.00
N VAL A 91 -15.05 -1.15 11.08
CA VAL A 91 -15.32 -0.14 12.11
C VAL A 91 -14.02 0.37 12.75
N ASP A 92 -13.12 -0.52 13.16
CA ASP A 92 -11.81 -0.13 13.72
C ASP A 92 -10.99 0.69 12.72
N THR A 93 -10.96 0.26 11.45
CA THR A 93 -10.19 0.93 10.39
C THR A 93 -10.73 2.34 10.12
N TYR A 94 -12.05 2.50 9.95
CA TYR A 94 -12.66 3.82 9.75
C TYR A 94 -12.48 4.73 10.97
N SER A 95 -12.64 4.19 12.18
CA SER A 95 -12.48 4.96 13.42
C SER A 95 -11.04 5.47 13.59
N ARG A 96 -10.04 4.65 13.26
CA ARG A 96 -8.63 5.07 13.25
C ARG A 96 -8.38 6.16 12.20
N LEU A 97 -8.91 5.99 11.00
CA LEU A 97 -8.79 6.98 9.93
C LEU A 97 -9.31 8.35 10.39
N ILE A 98 -10.54 8.40 10.93
CA ILE A 98 -11.18 9.64 11.38
C ILE A 98 -10.38 10.35 12.48
N ARG A 99 -9.75 9.59 13.39
CA ARG A 99 -8.93 10.18 14.47
C ARG A 99 -7.60 10.73 13.98
N MET A 100 -7.04 10.14 12.92
CA MET A 100 -5.72 10.52 12.40
C MET A 100 -5.79 11.63 11.35
N ALA A 101 -6.92 11.77 10.68
CA ALA A 101 -7.09 12.68 9.56
C ALA A 101 -7.03 14.16 10.00
N GLY A 102 -6.24 14.94 9.26
CA GLY A 102 -6.19 16.40 9.42
C GLY A 102 -7.13 17.12 8.45
N GLU A 103 -7.09 18.45 8.45
CA GLU A 103 -7.91 19.30 7.55
C GLU A 103 -7.77 18.93 6.07
N ARG A 104 -6.57 18.51 5.62
CA ARG A 104 -6.32 18.11 4.23
C ARG A 104 -6.99 16.79 3.85
N ASP A 105 -7.41 15.99 4.83
CA ASP A 105 -7.98 14.66 4.66
C ASP A 105 -9.50 14.64 4.91
N ARG A 106 -10.12 15.82 4.96
CA ARG A 106 -11.54 16.01 5.30
C ARG A 106 -12.46 15.16 4.43
N GLU A 107 -12.17 15.07 3.14
CA GLU A 107 -12.95 14.27 2.20
C GLU A 107 -12.95 12.78 2.57
N TYR A 108 -11.77 12.21 2.84
CA TYR A 108 -11.64 10.81 3.27
C TYR A 108 -12.30 10.55 4.62
N SER A 109 -12.21 11.51 5.54
CA SER A 109 -12.84 11.41 6.86
C SER A 109 -14.36 11.44 6.77
N ASN A 110 -14.91 12.27 5.90
CA ASN A 110 -16.35 12.34 5.66
C ASN A 110 -16.87 11.01 5.10
N ARG A 111 -16.15 10.44 4.12
CA ARG A 111 -16.48 9.10 3.59
C ARG A 111 -16.37 8.00 4.63
N ALA A 112 -15.34 8.03 5.47
CA ALA A 112 -15.19 7.07 6.57
C ALA A 112 -16.33 7.20 7.59
N ARG A 113 -16.74 8.43 7.95
CA ARG A 113 -17.88 8.68 8.84
C ARG A 113 -19.18 8.15 8.24
N ALA A 114 -19.44 8.45 6.97
CA ALA A 114 -20.62 7.94 6.27
C ALA A 114 -20.65 6.40 6.26
N SER A 115 -19.52 5.77 5.94
CA SER A 115 -19.40 4.30 5.94
C SER A 115 -19.55 3.70 7.34
N LEU A 116 -19.08 4.40 8.38
CA LEU A 116 -19.24 3.98 9.76
C LEU A 116 -20.70 4.07 10.22
N THR A 117 -21.41 5.13 9.83
CA THR A 117 -22.85 5.26 10.07
C THR A 117 -23.64 4.14 9.37
N GLU A 118 -23.36 3.89 8.09
CA GLU A 118 -23.96 2.78 7.33
C GLU A 118 -23.78 1.44 8.06
N LEU A 119 -22.58 1.17 8.59
CA LEU A 119 -22.29 -0.04 9.37
C LEU A 119 -23.04 -0.09 10.70
N MET A 120 -23.17 1.04 11.41
CA MET A 120 -23.90 1.09 12.68
C MET A 120 -25.39 0.82 12.47
N GLU A 121 -25.98 1.37 11.42
CA GLU A 121 -27.38 1.13 11.04
C GLU A 121 -27.61 -0.32 10.59
N LEU A 122 -26.64 -0.93 9.91
CA LEU A 122 -26.73 -2.34 9.51
C LEU A 122 -26.68 -3.31 10.71
N LEU A 123 -25.99 -2.91 11.79
CA LEU A 123 -25.73 -3.77 12.96
C LEU A 123 -26.69 -3.53 14.13
N SER A 124 -27.54 -2.50 14.06
CA SER A 124 -28.60 -2.20 15.04
C SER A 124 -29.84 -3.03 14.81
#